data_AF-A0A8J5PTI7-F1
#
_entry.id   AF-A0A8J5PTI7-F1
#
_cell.length_a   1.000
_cell.length_b   1.000
_cell.length_c   1.000
_cell.angle_alpha   90.00
_cell.angle_beta   90.00
_cell.angle_gamma   90.00
#
_symmetry.space_group_name_H-M   'P 1'
#
loop_
_entity.id
_entity.type
_entity.pdbx_description
1 polymer ?
#
loop_
_entity_poly.entity_id
_entity_poly.type
_entity_poly.pdbx_seq_one_letter_code
_entity_poly.pdbx_strand_id
1 'polypeptide(L)'
;MKTFFNQSPGGETTENCIPKIQYLRNRQIGTLPGYNIEAELDGSSKDPALISKQTQLVLESIDAQGQLAKQYCPDASAYSGDNRCWVRIKTTGLLPHPVALYHGSNAILRTRGERGLDLDVSYPGLPHDGDWEAALNGREVTELDRQQLLSLRATMESIASKARDNNVRIVIDAEQSWYQPVIDSLTDELMQKYNTLDGPAACIASFQAYLRRYPQLLDQQIARAEERGYKLLFKQIRGAYMVTEAERWKTDGEQGHGPVWPTKEETDASFNYGIEKTVATIAQPTGMKDDLTNKITGSIEAEGGLPLVVKSMSYGDLKECLPFLARRAIENKAVLEGRGGAAAERVRLGREICRRILPFT
;
A
#
# COMPACT_ATOMS: atom_id res chain seq x y z
N MET A 1 -21.44 19.21 -6.75
CA MET A 1 -19.99 19.04 -7.04
C MET A 1 -19.07 19.58 -5.95
N LYS A 2 -19.22 20.83 -5.47
CA LYS A 2 -18.27 21.46 -4.50
C LYS A 2 -18.01 20.72 -3.16
N THR A 3 -18.90 19.83 -2.70
CA THR A 3 -18.78 19.15 -1.40
C THR A 3 -17.96 17.85 -1.43
N PHE A 4 -18.03 17.06 -2.50
CA PHE A 4 -17.28 15.79 -2.61
C PHE A 4 -15.78 16.03 -2.80
N PHE A 5 -15.43 17.09 -3.54
CA PHE A 5 -14.04 17.47 -3.80
C PHE A 5 -13.35 18.06 -2.56
N ASN A 6 -13.99 18.91 -1.74
CA ASN A 6 -13.34 19.41 -0.52
C ASN A 6 -13.01 18.32 0.53
N GLN A 7 -13.53 17.10 0.37
CA GLN A 7 -13.30 15.98 1.28
C GLN A 7 -12.15 15.06 0.83
N SER A 8 -11.76 15.06 -0.45
CA SER A 8 -10.90 14.01 -1.04
C SER A 8 -9.51 14.48 -1.53
N PRO A 9 -9.33 15.52 -2.38
CA PRO A 9 -7.99 16.01 -2.72
C PRO A 9 -7.47 17.06 -1.74
N GLY A 10 -6.17 17.02 -1.45
CA GLY A 10 -5.47 18.07 -0.68
C GLY A 10 -5.19 19.34 -1.49
N GLY A 11 -5.28 19.26 -2.83
CA GLY A 11 -4.96 20.32 -3.78
C GLY A 11 -4.63 19.73 -5.17
N GLU A 12 -4.28 20.58 -6.14
CA GLU A 12 -3.81 20.17 -7.48
C GLU A 12 -2.29 19.94 -7.51
N THR A 13 -1.54 20.63 -6.66
CA THR A 13 -0.09 20.49 -6.51
C THR A 13 0.31 20.13 -5.07
N THR A 14 1.58 19.74 -4.89
CA THR A 14 2.18 19.49 -3.58
C THR A 14 2.08 20.73 -2.68
N GLU A 15 2.34 21.93 -3.21
CA GLU A 15 2.28 23.20 -2.47
C GLU A 15 0.87 23.50 -1.96
N ASN A 16 -0.15 23.26 -2.80
CA ASN A 16 -1.55 23.47 -2.43
C ASN A 16 -1.96 22.57 -1.25
N CYS A 17 -1.30 21.43 -1.07
CA CYS A 17 -1.55 20.53 0.05
C CYS A 17 -0.94 21.02 1.38
N ILE A 18 0.09 21.89 1.35
CA ILE A 18 0.86 22.30 2.54
C ILE A 18 -0.02 22.86 3.66
N PRO A 19 -0.95 23.82 3.43
CA PRO A 19 -1.80 24.34 4.50
C PRO A 19 -2.64 23.25 5.17
N LYS A 20 -3.11 22.27 4.38
CA LYS A 20 -3.88 21.14 4.91
C LYS A 20 -3.00 20.19 5.71
N ILE A 21 -1.78 19.92 5.24
CA ILE A 21 -0.80 19.12 5.95
C ILE A 21 -0.47 19.77 7.30
N GLN A 22 -0.14 21.07 7.33
CA GLN A 22 0.14 21.82 8.56
C GLN A 22 -1.05 21.78 9.54
N TYR A 23 -2.27 21.97 9.04
CA TYR A 23 -3.49 21.87 9.85
C TYR A 23 -3.64 20.50 10.53
N LEU A 24 -3.31 19.41 9.83
CA LEU A 24 -3.35 18.04 10.35
C LEU A 24 -2.20 17.79 11.33
N ARG A 25 -0.99 18.25 11.02
CA ARG A 25 0.19 18.11 11.89
C ARG A 25 0.01 18.81 13.23
N ASN A 26 -0.58 20.02 13.25
CA ASN A 26 -0.92 20.74 14.49
C ASN A 26 -1.94 19.99 15.39
N ARG A 27 -2.58 18.94 14.87
CA ARG A 27 -3.49 18.06 15.61
C ARG A 27 -2.90 16.67 15.84
N GLN A 28 -1.58 16.54 15.67
CA GLN A 28 -0.89 15.26 15.75
C GLN A 28 -1.52 14.22 14.81
N ILE A 29 -1.76 14.61 13.55
CA ILE A 29 -2.19 13.71 12.46
C ILE A 29 -1.09 13.72 11.38
N GLY A 30 -0.56 12.55 11.05
CA GLY A 30 0.44 12.37 10.00
C GLY A 30 -0.19 12.44 8.61
N THR A 31 0.63 12.51 7.58
CA THR A 31 0.15 12.68 6.21
C THR A 31 0.79 11.70 5.25
N LEU A 32 -0.03 11.19 4.33
CA LEU A 32 0.38 10.34 3.22
C LEU A 32 -0.18 10.92 1.90
N PRO A 33 0.38 12.04 1.40
CA PRO A 33 0.13 12.52 0.05
C PRO A 33 0.45 11.47 -1.01
N GLY A 34 -0.41 11.34 -2.01
CA GLY A 34 -0.17 10.51 -3.19
C GLY A 34 -0.70 11.18 -4.45
N TYR A 35 0.15 11.21 -5.49
CA TYR A 35 -0.26 11.62 -6.82
C TYR A 35 -1.02 10.48 -7.48
N ASN A 36 -2.27 10.72 -7.88
CA ASN A 36 -3.20 9.64 -8.25
C ASN A 36 -3.38 9.48 -9.76
N ILE A 37 -2.34 9.02 -10.44
CA ILE A 37 -2.47 8.45 -11.79
C ILE A 37 -2.46 6.93 -11.68
N GLU A 38 -3.44 6.30 -12.32
CA GLU A 38 -3.59 4.84 -12.39
C GLU A 38 -3.60 4.39 -13.85
N ALA A 39 -3.25 3.13 -14.10
CA ALA A 39 -3.38 2.54 -15.42
C ALA A 39 -4.77 1.95 -15.65
N GLU A 40 -5.22 2.04 -16.89
CA GLU A 40 -6.26 1.17 -17.43
C GLU A 40 -5.59 -0.04 -18.12
N LEU A 41 -6.19 -1.23 -18.01
CA LEU A 41 -5.71 -2.44 -18.70
C LEU A 41 -6.43 -2.58 -20.05
N ASP A 42 -6.25 -1.60 -20.93
CA ASP A 42 -6.85 -1.57 -22.27
C ASP A 42 -5.77 -1.54 -23.38
N GLY A 43 -4.50 -1.71 -23.00
CA GLY A 43 -3.37 -1.59 -23.91
C GLY A 43 -3.01 -0.15 -24.26
N SER A 44 -3.68 0.85 -23.68
CA SER A 44 -3.33 2.26 -23.87
C SER A 44 -1.95 2.56 -23.30
N SER A 45 -1.22 3.41 -24.03
CA SER A 45 -0.01 4.04 -23.52
C SER A 45 -0.34 5.40 -22.93
N LYS A 46 0.40 5.76 -21.89
CA LYS A 46 0.39 7.10 -21.32
C LYS A 46 1.48 7.93 -21.98
N ASP A 47 1.23 9.22 -22.12
CA ASP A 47 2.23 10.17 -22.60
C ASP A 47 3.50 10.10 -21.71
N PRO A 48 4.68 9.81 -22.27
CA PRO A 48 5.93 9.81 -21.52
C PRO A 48 6.22 11.14 -20.80
N ALA A 49 5.76 12.27 -21.33
CA ALA A 49 5.88 13.56 -20.67
C ALA A 49 5.02 13.64 -19.40
N LEU A 50 3.83 13.03 -19.42
CA LEU A 50 2.97 12.91 -18.24
C LEU A 50 3.62 12.07 -17.14
N ILE A 51 4.22 10.93 -17.50
CA ILE A 51 4.93 10.05 -16.55
C ILE A 51 6.15 10.75 -15.95
N SER A 52 6.90 11.49 -16.77
CA SER A 52 8.05 12.27 -16.32
C SER A 52 7.62 13.35 -15.33
N LYS A 53 6.54 14.09 -15.66
CA LYS A 53 5.94 15.11 -14.78
C LYS A 53 5.45 14.50 -13.46
N GLN A 54 4.78 13.35 -13.52
CA GLN A 54 4.33 12.65 -12.31
C GLN A 54 5.50 12.24 -11.42
N THR A 55 6.55 11.69 -12.01
CA THR A 55 7.76 11.30 -11.27
C THR A 55 8.38 12.51 -10.58
N GLN A 56 8.47 13.64 -11.28
CA GLN A 56 8.93 14.91 -10.70
C GLN A 56 8.05 15.36 -9.52
N LEU A 57 6.73 15.31 -9.66
CA LEU A 57 5.79 15.68 -8.59
C LEU A 57 5.91 14.78 -7.36
N VAL A 58 6.23 13.49 -7.54
CA VAL A 58 6.52 12.57 -6.42
C VAL A 58 7.81 12.99 -5.70
N LEU A 59 8.87 13.31 -6.44
CA LEU A 59 10.15 13.75 -5.86
C LEU A 59 10.01 15.09 -5.12
N GLU A 60 9.26 16.03 -5.68
CA GLU A 60 8.93 17.31 -5.03
C GLU A 60 8.10 17.11 -3.76
N SER A 61 7.17 16.13 -3.76
CA SER A 61 6.41 15.73 -2.58
C SER A 61 7.31 15.21 -1.47
N ILE A 62 8.31 14.40 -1.80
CA ILE A 62 9.29 13.88 -0.85
C ILE A 62 10.09 15.03 -0.24
N ASP A 63 10.59 15.97 -1.05
CA ASP A 63 11.33 17.12 -0.54
C ASP A 63 10.46 18.00 0.38
N ALA A 64 9.22 18.28 -0.01
CA ALA A 64 8.29 19.05 0.80
C ALA A 64 7.96 18.35 2.14
N GLN A 65 7.68 17.04 2.11
CA GLN A 65 7.43 16.24 3.31
C GLN A 65 8.68 16.18 4.21
N GLY A 66 9.88 16.05 3.65
CA GLY A 66 11.13 16.01 4.41
C GLY A 66 11.45 17.35 5.09
N GLN A 67 11.25 18.47 4.39
CA GLN A 67 11.38 19.81 4.98
C GLN A 67 10.37 20.03 6.11
N LEU A 68 9.13 19.63 5.90
CA LEU A 68 8.08 19.76 6.90
C LEU A 68 8.37 18.88 8.12
N ALA A 69 8.81 17.64 7.91
CA ALA A 69 9.20 16.72 8.96
C ALA A 69 10.24 17.32 9.90
N LYS A 70 11.26 17.99 9.37
CA LYS A 70 12.30 18.67 10.18
C LYS A 70 11.73 19.74 11.12
N GLN A 71 10.60 20.36 10.76
CA GLN A 71 9.94 21.37 11.60
C GLN A 71 9.16 20.76 12.76
N TYR A 72 8.50 19.61 12.55
CA TYR A 72 7.65 18.98 13.56
C TYR A 72 8.32 17.85 14.35
N CYS A 73 9.37 17.25 13.79
CA CYS A 73 10.12 16.14 14.36
C CYS A 73 11.64 16.39 14.16
N PRO A 74 12.21 17.40 14.84
CA PRO A 74 13.62 17.79 14.64
C PRO A 74 14.61 16.68 15.03
N ASP A 75 14.23 15.78 15.94
CA ASP A 75 14.99 14.57 16.27
C ASP A 75 14.27 13.32 15.73
N ALA A 76 14.34 13.12 14.41
CA ALA A 76 13.76 11.93 13.79
C ALA A 76 14.55 10.64 14.06
N SER A 77 15.77 10.76 14.59
CA SER A 77 16.60 9.62 14.99
C SER A 77 16.00 8.89 16.20
N ALA A 78 15.34 9.64 17.09
CA ALA A 78 14.58 9.10 18.22
C ALA A 78 13.40 8.19 17.81
N TYR A 79 12.97 8.23 16.54
CA TYR A 79 11.81 7.50 16.05
C TYR A 79 12.15 6.47 14.96
N SER A 80 13.41 6.04 14.88
CA SER A 80 13.88 5.12 13.83
C SER A 80 13.51 5.62 12.41
N GLY A 81 13.55 6.93 12.22
CA GLY A 81 13.19 7.59 10.97
C GLY A 81 11.70 7.85 10.75
N ASP A 82 10.80 7.50 11.69
CA ASP A 82 9.37 7.79 11.52
C ASP A 82 9.01 9.24 11.88
N ASN A 83 8.95 10.11 10.89
CA ASN A 83 8.44 11.47 11.05
C ASN A 83 6.93 11.61 10.76
N ARG A 84 6.26 10.54 10.32
CA ARG A 84 4.85 10.51 9.89
C ARG A 84 4.50 11.54 8.79
N CYS A 85 5.50 11.89 7.99
CA CYS A 85 5.41 12.63 6.73
C CYS A 85 5.84 11.67 5.63
N TRP A 86 4.88 10.98 5.03
CA TRP A 86 5.12 9.90 4.08
C TRP A 86 4.62 10.30 2.68
N VAL A 87 5.04 9.58 1.65
CA VAL A 87 4.54 9.76 0.28
C VAL A 87 4.05 8.43 -0.26
N ARG A 88 2.95 8.42 -1.01
CA ARG A 88 2.44 7.21 -1.67
C ARG A 88 2.77 7.27 -3.15
N ILE A 89 3.20 6.14 -3.70
CA ILE A 89 3.38 5.97 -5.15
C ILE A 89 2.53 4.82 -5.66
N LYS A 90 2.16 4.89 -6.94
CA LYS A 90 1.53 3.81 -7.68
C LYS A 90 2.42 3.42 -8.84
N THR A 91 2.80 2.16 -8.90
CA THR A 91 3.74 1.62 -9.88
C THR A 91 3.21 1.79 -11.30
N THR A 92 1.91 1.56 -11.52
CA THR A 92 1.27 1.73 -12.83
C THR A 92 1.23 3.19 -13.32
N GLY A 93 1.49 4.16 -12.45
CA GLY A 93 1.66 5.57 -12.77
C GLY A 93 3.10 5.97 -13.11
N LEU A 94 4.07 5.08 -12.96
CA LEU A 94 5.49 5.41 -13.15
C LEU A 94 6.07 4.86 -14.47
N LEU A 95 5.20 4.39 -15.38
CA LEU A 95 5.61 3.92 -16.70
C LEU A 95 4.56 4.24 -17.78
N PRO A 96 5.00 4.57 -19.01
CA PRO A 96 4.11 4.79 -20.16
C PRO A 96 3.25 3.59 -20.55
N HIS A 97 3.79 2.37 -20.46
CA HIS A 97 3.12 1.16 -20.92
C HIS A 97 2.90 0.15 -19.77
N PRO A 98 1.79 0.28 -19.02
CA PRO A 98 1.47 -0.62 -17.91
C PRO A 98 1.33 -2.10 -18.30
N VAL A 99 1.09 -2.38 -19.60
CA VAL A 99 1.07 -3.76 -20.12
C VAL A 99 2.39 -4.51 -19.86
N ALA A 100 3.51 -3.80 -19.74
CA ALA A 100 4.79 -4.41 -19.36
C ALA A 100 4.73 -5.09 -17.97
N LEU A 101 3.99 -4.50 -17.02
CA LEU A 101 3.75 -5.11 -15.70
C LEU A 101 2.93 -6.39 -15.82
N TYR A 102 1.97 -6.42 -16.75
CA TYR A 102 1.13 -7.59 -17.00
C TYR A 102 1.94 -8.74 -17.61
N HIS A 103 2.69 -8.47 -18.67
CA HIS A 103 3.57 -9.47 -19.30
C HIS A 103 4.63 -9.97 -18.33
N GLY A 104 5.29 -9.07 -17.59
CA GLY A 104 6.27 -9.44 -16.56
C GLY A 104 5.66 -10.27 -15.43
N SER A 105 4.43 -9.95 -15.00
CA SER A 105 3.73 -10.72 -13.96
C SER A 105 3.36 -12.12 -14.45
N ASN A 106 2.91 -12.27 -15.69
CA ASN A 106 2.63 -13.57 -16.28
C ASN A 106 3.90 -14.41 -16.44
N ALA A 107 5.02 -13.77 -16.79
CA ALA A 107 6.32 -14.44 -16.85
C ALA A 107 6.74 -14.99 -15.49
N ILE A 108 6.60 -14.18 -14.43
CA ILE A 108 6.81 -14.62 -13.04
C ILE A 108 5.94 -15.85 -12.73
N LEU A 109 4.63 -15.75 -12.95
CA LEU A 109 3.68 -16.81 -12.62
C LEU A 109 3.99 -18.11 -13.35
N ARG A 110 4.38 -18.03 -14.63
CA ARG A 110 4.81 -19.21 -15.38
C ARG A 110 6.05 -19.84 -14.80
N THR A 111 7.08 -19.04 -14.53
CA THR A 111 8.33 -19.55 -13.95
C THR A 111 8.12 -20.16 -12.56
N ARG A 112 7.26 -19.57 -11.73
CA ARG A 112 6.85 -20.17 -10.44
C ARG A 112 6.17 -21.52 -10.64
N GLY A 113 5.24 -21.62 -11.59
CA GLY A 113 4.56 -22.87 -11.93
C GLY A 113 5.52 -23.96 -12.45
N GLU A 114 6.46 -23.60 -13.32
CA GLU A 114 7.51 -24.52 -13.82
C GLU A 114 8.43 -25.03 -12.70
N ARG A 115 8.62 -24.21 -11.64
CA ARG A 115 9.38 -24.58 -10.44
C ARG A 115 8.55 -25.32 -9.38
N GLY A 116 7.25 -25.51 -9.61
CA GLY A 116 6.34 -26.12 -8.63
C GLY A 116 6.13 -25.26 -7.38
N LEU A 117 6.27 -23.94 -7.49
CA LEU A 117 5.99 -22.98 -6.42
C LEU A 117 4.50 -22.62 -6.40
N ASP A 118 4.01 -22.17 -5.24
CA ASP A 118 2.65 -21.64 -5.05
C ASP A 118 1.49 -22.62 -5.39
N LEU A 119 1.74 -23.94 -5.34
CA LEU A 119 0.73 -24.96 -5.66
C LEU A 119 -0.51 -24.90 -4.76
N ASP A 120 -0.34 -24.46 -3.51
CA ASP A 120 -1.38 -24.32 -2.49
C ASP A 120 -1.66 -22.85 -2.14
N VAL A 121 -1.18 -21.91 -2.96
CA VAL A 121 -1.38 -20.47 -2.77
C VAL A 121 -2.35 -19.96 -3.82
N SER A 122 -3.34 -19.18 -3.39
CA SER A 122 -4.26 -18.54 -4.34
C SER A 122 -3.52 -17.52 -5.22
N TYR A 123 -3.98 -17.36 -6.47
CA TYR A 123 -3.47 -16.32 -7.37
C TYR A 123 -3.46 -14.93 -6.68
N PRO A 124 -2.43 -14.09 -6.89
CA PRO A 124 -1.31 -14.27 -7.81
C PRO A 124 -0.04 -14.89 -7.16
N GLY A 125 -0.19 -15.76 -6.16
CA GLY A 125 0.95 -16.42 -5.52
C GLY A 125 1.77 -15.50 -4.59
N LEU A 126 2.94 -15.95 -4.16
CA LEU A 126 3.80 -15.24 -3.20
C LEU A 126 5.09 -14.72 -3.84
N PRO A 127 5.73 -13.66 -3.33
CA PRO A 127 7.04 -13.21 -3.83
C PRO A 127 8.13 -14.26 -3.61
N HIS A 128 8.97 -14.48 -4.62
CA HIS A 128 10.07 -15.44 -4.60
C HIS A 128 11.35 -14.86 -5.21
N ASP A 129 12.48 -15.46 -4.87
CA ASP A 129 13.74 -15.12 -5.53
C ASP A 129 13.74 -15.59 -6.99
N GLY A 130 14.28 -14.75 -7.85
CA GLY A 130 14.26 -14.96 -9.30
C GLY A 130 13.03 -14.34 -9.98
N ASP A 131 12.07 -13.77 -9.24
CA ASP A 131 10.89 -13.16 -9.85
C ASP A 131 11.26 -11.97 -10.75
N TRP A 132 12.23 -11.14 -10.35
CA TRP A 132 12.65 -10.02 -11.18
C TRP A 132 13.31 -10.49 -12.47
N GLU A 133 14.18 -11.48 -12.40
CA GLU A 133 14.80 -12.11 -13.56
C GLU A 133 13.76 -12.77 -14.47
N ALA A 134 12.75 -13.41 -13.89
CA ALA A 134 11.63 -13.98 -14.66
C ALA A 134 10.83 -12.89 -15.37
N ALA A 135 10.52 -11.77 -14.69
CA ALA A 135 9.79 -10.65 -15.26
C ALA A 135 10.51 -9.98 -16.45
N LEU A 136 11.84 -10.09 -16.53
CA LEU A 136 12.63 -9.51 -17.62
C LEU A 136 12.90 -10.49 -18.77
N ASN A 137 12.99 -11.79 -18.48
CA ASN A 137 13.47 -12.80 -19.43
C ASN A 137 12.38 -13.80 -19.86
N GLY A 138 11.15 -13.64 -19.36
CA GLY A 138 10.04 -14.51 -19.74
C GLY A 138 9.72 -14.45 -21.22
N ARG A 139 9.28 -15.57 -21.79
CA ARG A 139 8.99 -15.70 -23.24
C ARG A 139 7.93 -14.74 -23.77
N GLU A 140 7.05 -14.22 -22.91
CA GLU A 140 6.01 -13.24 -23.29
C GLU A 140 6.42 -11.78 -23.09
N VAL A 141 7.63 -11.55 -22.57
CA VAL A 141 8.19 -10.22 -22.32
C VAL A 141 8.88 -9.75 -23.59
N THR A 142 8.36 -8.69 -24.19
CA THR A 142 9.00 -8.08 -25.36
C THR A 142 10.21 -7.24 -24.95
N GLU A 143 11.06 -6.88 -25.92
CA GLU A 143 12.17 -5.96 -25.66
C GLU A 143 11.67 -4.59 -25.15
N LEU A 144 10.51 -4.12 -25.63
CA LEU A 144 9.88 -2.91 -25.13
C LEU A 144 9.44 -3.08 -23.66
N ASP A 145 8.79 -4.20 -23.32
CA ASP A 145 8.40 -4.48 -21.94
C ASP A 145 9.62 -4.50 -21.01
N ARG A 146 10.71 -5.14 -21.45
CA ARG A 146 11.98 -5.19 -20.72
C ARG A 146 12.55 -3.80 -20.47
N GLN A 147 12.57 -2.93 -21.48
CA GLN A 147 13.01 -1.54 -21.35
C GLN A 147 12.11 -0.75 -20.37
N GLN A 148 10.79 -0.96 -20.45
CA GLN A 148 9.82 -0.33 -19.57
C GLN A 148 10.01 -0.75 -18.11
N LEU A 149 10.23 -2.03 -17.85
CA LEU A 149 10.47 -2.57 -16.52
C LEU A 149 11.80 -2.08 -15.94
N LEU A 150 12.89 -2.08 -16.73
CA LEU A 150 14.18 -1.56 -16.30
C LEU A 150 14.12 -0.05 -15.96
N SER A 151 13.45 0.74 -16.80
CA SER A 151 13.25 2.17 -16.54
C SER A 151 12.39 2.40 -15.30
N LEU A 152 11.34 1.60 -15.10
CA LEU A 152 10.51 1.65 -13.90
C LEU A 152 11.32 1.34 -12.64
N ARG A 153 12.14 0.28 -12.64
CA ARG A 153 13.02 -0.07 -11.51
C ARG A 153 13.94 1.10 -11.17
N ALA A 154 14.61 1.68 -12.16
CA ALA A 154 15.48 2.84 -11.96
C ALA A 154 14.72 4.05 -11.36
N THR A 155 13.50 4.31 -11.83
CA THR A 155 12.63 5.37 -11.30
C THR A 155 12.26 5.12 -9.84
N MET A 156 11.84 3.89 -9.50
CA MET A 156 11.48 3.54 -8.12
C MET A 156 12.70 3.57 -7.19
N GLU A 157 13.88 3.15 -7.66
CA GLU A 157 15.12 3.25 -6.90
C GLU A 157 15.51 4.72 -6.63
N SER A 158 15.34 5.61 -7.60
CA SER A 158 15.57 7.05 -7.44
C SER A 158 14.61 7.66 -6.39
N ILE A 159 13.33 7.31 -6.46
CA ILE A 159 12.32 7.72 -5.49
C ILE A 159 12.67 7.21 -4.08
N ALA A 160 13.04 5.93 -3.94
CA ALA A 160 13.40 5.33 -2.65
C ALA A 160 14.68 5.95 -2.06
N SER A 161 15.69 6.24 -2.89
CA SER A 161 16.91 6.93 -2.46
C SER A 161 16.58 8.33 -1.95
N LYS A 162 15.84 9.12 -2.73
CA LYS A 162 15.44 10.48 -2.37
C LYS A 162 14.61 10.50 -1.08
N ALA A 163 13.74 9.50 -0.89
CA ALA A 163 12.96 9.31 0.31
C ALA A 163 13.85 9.05 1.52
N ARG A 164 14.82 8.13 1.41
CA ARG A 164 15.80 7.84 2.46
C ARG A 164 16.61 9.08 2.84
N ASP A 165 17.12 9.82 1.86
CA ASP A 165 17.95 11.03 2.06
C ASP A 165 17.18 12.15 2.77
N ASN A 166 15.86 12.21 2.56
CA ASN A 166 14.97 13.15 3.23
C ASN A 166 14.34 12.60 4.52
N ASN A 167 14.69 11.37 4.92
CA ASN A 167 14.08 10.63 6.01
C ASN A 167 12.54 10.53 5.89
N VAL A 168 12.04 10.39 4.67
CA VAL A 168 10.61 10.22 4.34
C VAL A 168 10.36 8.75 4.02
N ARG A 169 9.21 8.22 4.41
CA ARG A 169 8.78 6.88 3.99
C ARG A 169 7.94 6.95 2.73
N ILE A 170 8.16 6.02 1.80
CA ILE A 170 7.31 5.78 0.64
C ILE A 170 6.42 4.56 0.85
N VAL A 171 5.13 4.73 0.61
CA VAL A 171 4.16 3.64 0.56
C VAL A 171 3.95 3.25 -0.89
N ILE A 172 4.37 2.04 -1.23
CA ILE A 172 4.14 1.46 -2.56
C ILE A 172 2.75 0.83 -2.51
N ASP A 173 1.83 1.41 -3.28
CA ASP A 173 0.45 0.93 -3.31
C ASP A 173 0.38 -0.42 -4.01
N ALA A 174 -0.43 -1.31 -3.43
CA ALA A 174 -0.89 -2.49 -4.12
C ALA A 174 -1.98 -2.10 -5.11
N GLU A 175 -1.95 -2.74 -6.26
CA GLU A 175 -2.82 -2.47 -7.40
C GLU A 175 -3.57 -3.75 -7.74
N GLN A 176 -3.99 -3.94 -8.99
CA GLN A 176 -4.69 -5.15 -9.39
C GLN A 176 -3.74 -6.35 -9.38
N SER A 177 -4.28 -7.52 -9.05
CA SER A 177 -3.59 -8.78 -8.85
C SER A 177 -2.71 -9.22 -10.03
N TRP A 178 -3.02 -8.77 -11.25
CA TRP A 178 -2.26 -9.07 -12.47
C TRP A 178 -1.05 -8.19 -12.73
N TYR A 179 -0.91 -7.09 -12.00
CA TYR A 179 0.33 -6.32 -11.93
C TYR A 179 1.14 -6.67 -10.67
N GLN A 180 0.46 -7.27 -9.69
CA GLN A 180 0.97 -7.39 -8.34
C GLN A 180 2.25 -8.24 -8.22
N PRO A 181 2.48 -9.32 -8.98
CA PRO A 181 3.76 -10.06 -8.93
C PRO A 181 4.99 -9.19 -9.19
N VAL A 182 4.97 -8.34 -10.23
CA VAL A 182 6.09 -7.41 -10.50
C VAL A 182 6.19 -6.35 -9.41
N ILE A 183 5.05 -5.80 -8.95
CA ILE A 183 5.02 -4.79 -7.88
C ILE A 183 5.62 -5.37 -6.58
N ASP A 184 5.23 -6.59 -6.22
CA ASP A 184 5.72 -7.28 -5.04
C ASP A 184 7.22 -7.55 -5.14
N SER A 185 7.70 -8.05 -6.28
CA SER A 185 9.13 -8.31 -6.53
C SER A 185 9.97 -7.04 -6.39
N LEU A 186 9.57 -5.94 -7.04
CA LEU A 186 10.25 -4.65 -6.90
C LEU A 186 10.19 -4.11 -5.46
N THR A 187 9.05 -4.26 -4.79
CA THR A 187 8.87 -3.80 -3.41
C THR A 187 9.76 -4.57 -2.44
N ASP A 188 9.86 -5.89 -2.59
CA ASP A 188 10.70 -6.75 -1.77
C ASP A 188 12.19 -6.41 -1.95
N GLU A 189 12.66 -6.21 -3.18
CA GLU A 189 14.03 -5.76 -3.45
C GLU A 189 14.33 -4.38 -2.84
N LEU A 190 13.39 -3.43 -2.96
CA LEU A 190 13.54 -2.11 -2.37
C LEU A 190 13.54 -2.16 -0.84
N MET A 191 12.69 -2.98 -0.20
CA MET A 191 12.73 -3.15 1.26
C MET A 191 14.06 -3.75 1.72
N GLN A 192 14.57 -4.78 1.04
CA GLN A 192 15.88 -5.35 1.36
C GLN A 192 17.01 -4.31 1.28
N LYS A 193 16.98 -3.41 0.28
CA LYS A 193 17.99 -2.35 0.09
C LYS A 193 17.83 -1.15 1.03
N TYR A 194 16.60 -0.73 1.31
CA TYR A 194 16.30 0.55 1.95
C TYR A 194 15.75 0.44 3.38
N ASN A 195 15.41 -0.77 3.86
CA ASN A 195 14.90 -1.00 5.22
C ASN A 195 15.90 -1.75 6.10
N THR A 196 17.18 -1.37 6.06
CA THR A 196 18.24 -2.00 6.87
C THR A 196 17.93 -1.93 8.38
N LEU A 197 18.41 -2.89 9.16
CA LEU A 197 18.20 -2.93 10.62
C LEU A 197 18.77 -1.69 11.34
N ASP A 198 19.96 -1.24 10.92
CA ASP A 198 20.72 -0.17 11.60
C ASP A 198 20.39 1.25 11.11
N GLY A 199 19.36 1.42 10.28
CA GLY A 199 19.03 2.71 9.69
C GLY A 199 17.53 3.01 9.62
N PRO A 200 17.15 4.22 9.22
CA PRO A 200 15.75 4.53 8.95
C PRO A 200 15.25 3.67 7.78
N ALA A 201 14.08 3.08 7.96
CA ALA A 201 13.39 2.34 6.91
C ALA A 201 12.61 3.32 6.02
N ALA A 202 12.73 3.15 4.70
CA ALA A 202 12.13 4.07 3.73
C ALA A 202 10.93 3.45 2.99
N CYS A 203 10.91 2.14 2.73
CA CYS A 203 9.89 1.52 1.88
C CYS A 203 8.82 0.81 2.71
N ILE A 204 7.55 1.02 2.36
CA ILE A 204 6.39 0.38 2.97
C ILE A 204 5.62 -0.35 1.88
N ALA A 205 5.45 -1.67 2.01
CA ALA A 205 4.60 -2.46 1.13
C ALA A 205 3.11 -2.23 1.45
N SER A 206 2.20 -2.51 0.51
CA SER A 206 0.77 -2.56 0.80
C SER A 206 0.26 -3.99 0.66
N PHE A 207 -0.39 -4.54 1.70
CA PHE A 207 -0.96 -5.88 1.65
C PHE A 207 -2.48 -5.83 1.62
N GLN A 208 -3.07 -6.59 0.69
CA GLN A 208 -4.51 -6.57 0.42
C GLN A 208 -5.18 -7.82 1.00
N ALA A 209 -5.84 -7.65 2.16
CA ALA A 209 -6.51 -8.73 2.88
C ALA A 209 -7.70 -9.36 2.13
N TYR A 210 -8.21 -8.68 1.11
CA TYR A 210 -9.25 -9.21 0.23
C TYR A 210 -8.78 -10.36 -0.67
N LEU A 211 -7.46 -10.54 -0.88
CA LEU A 211 -6.92 -11.63 -1.66
C LEU A 211 -6.77 -12.84 -0.76
N ARG A 212 -7.13 -14.00 -1.29
CA ARG A 212 -7.04 -15.26 -0.55
C ARG A 212 -5.60 -15.65 -0.20
N ARG A 213 -4.61 -15.14 -0.93
CA ARG A 213 -3.18 -15.31 -0.61
C ARG A 213 -2.71 -14.57 0.64
N TYR A 214 -3.48 -13.61 1.15
CA TYR A 214 -2.98 -12.65 2.15
C TYR A 214 -2.41 -13.29 3.44
N PRO A 215 -3.06 -14.29 4.06
CA PRO A 215 -2.50 -14.93 5.25
C PRO A 215 -1.10 -15.53 5.00
N GLN A 216 -0.96 -16.30 3.91
CA GLN A 216 0.30 -16.90 3.50
C GLN A 216 1.35 -15.85 3.11
N LEU A 217 0.94 -14.76 2.46
CA LEU A 217 1.81 -13.63 2.11
C LEU A 217 2.39 -12.97 3.36
N LEU A 218 1.56 -12.70 4.38
CA LEU A 218 2.03 -12.08 5.61
C LEU A 218 3.04 -12.98 6.32
N ASP A 219 2.72 -14.26 6.49
CA ASP A 219 3.60 -15.22 7.15
C ASP A 219 4.95 -15.34 6.42
N GLN A 220 4.92 -15.43 5.09
CA GLN A 220 6.12 -15.53 4.29
C GLN A 220 6.97 -14.25 4.36
N GLN A 221 6.36 -13.06 4.27
CA GLN A 221 7.11 -11.81 4.31
C GLN A 221 7.74 -11.54 5.67
N ILE A 222 7.11 -11.97 6.78
CA ILE A 222 7.73 -11.93 8.12
C ILE A 222 8.98 -12.81 8.13
N ALA A 223 8.85 -14.08 7.72
CA ALA A 223 9.97 -15.03 7.70
C ALA A 223 11.12 -14.55 6.79
N ARG A 224 10.80 -14.02 5.60
CA ARG A 224 11.80 -13.46 4.67
C ARG A 224 12.54 -12.27 5.26
N ALA A 225 11.85 -11.38 5.96
CA ALA A 225 12.46 -10.21 6.58
C ALA A 225 13.41 -10.59 7.73
N GLU A 226 13.03 -11.59 8.53
CA GLU A 226 13.88 -12.19 9.56
C GLU A 226 15.12 -12.87 8.96
N GLU A 227 14.93 -13.71 7.95
CA GLU A 227 16.01 -14.45 7.27
C GLU A 227 17.04 -13.49 6.63
N ARG A 228 16.56 -12.41 6.01
CA ARG A 228 17.40 -11.48 5.22
C ARG A 228 17.88 -10.27 5.99
N GLY A 229 17.43 -10.08 7.22
CA GLY A 229 17.86 -8.99 8.08
C GLY A 229 17.43 -7.61 7.57
N TYR A 230 16.14 -7.41 7.29
CA TYR A 230 15.57 -6.10 7.01
C TYR A 230 14.29 -5.85 7.83
N LYS A 231 13.93 -4.58 8.02
CA LYS A 231 12.69 -4.17 8.68
C LYS A 231 11.53 -4.34 7.71
N LEU A 232 10.62 -5.28 7.98
CA LEU A 232 9.36 -5.37 7.26
C LEU A 232 8.45 -4.21 7.67
N LEU A 233 8.16 -3.31 6.74
CA LEU A 233 7.15 -2.28 6.91
C LEU A 233 6.05 -2.52 5.89
N PHE A 234 4.81 -2.61 6.35
CA PHE A 234 3.67 -2.75 5.46
C PHE A 234 2.45 -2.01 5.98
N LYS A 235 1.60 -1.61 5.03
CA LYS A 235 0.27 -1.06 5.22
C LYS A 235 -0.73 -2.15 4.89
N GLN A 236 -1.46 -2.60 5.90
CA GLN A 236 -2.56 -3.53 5.70
C GLN A 236 -3.82 -2.78 5.25
N ILE A 237 -4.44 -3.26 4.18
CA ILE A 237 -5.72 -2.78 3.67
C ILE A 237 -6.64 -3.95 3.39
N ARG A 238 -7.95 -3.73 3.33
CA ARG A 238 -8.88 -4.73 2.75
C ARG A 238 -8.56 -4.88 1.26
N GLY A 239 -8.80 -3.83 0.48
CA GLY A 239 -8.52 -3.77 -0.95
C GLY A 239 -9.49 -2.84 -1.66
N ALA A 240 -9.15 -2.37 -2.86
CA ALA A 240 -9.93 -1.37 -3.60
C ALA A 240 -10.45 -1.86 -4.97
N TYR A 241 -10.12 -3.09 -5.36
CA TYR A 241 -10.33 -3.62 -6.71
C TYR A 241 -11.25 -4.86 -6.76
N MET A 242 -12.00 -5.18 -5.69
CA MET A 242 -12.77 -6.45 -5.58
C MET A 242 -13.68 -6.71 -6.78
N VAL A 243 -14.36 -5.65 -7.23
CA VAL A 243 -15.33 -5.71 -8.32
C VAL A 243 -14.61 -6.02 -9.63
N THR A 244 -13.55 -5.27 -9.96
CA THR A 244 -12.78 -5.47 -11.19
C THR A 244 -12.06 -6.83 -11.21
N GLU A 245 -11.59 -7.30 -10.06
CA GLU A 245 -10.98 -8.63 -9.90
C GLU A 245 -12.00 -9.74 -10.18
N ALA A 246 -13.20 -9.65 -9.60
CA ALA A 246 -14.26 -10.63 -9.78
C ALA A 246 -14.84 -10.62 -11.22
N GLU A 247 -14.97 -9.45 -11.84
CA GLU A 247 -15.40 -9.31 -13.23
C GLU A 247 -14.38 -9.91 -14.20
N ARG A 248 -13.09 -9.61 -14.01
CA ARG A 248 -12.02 -10.17 -14.84
C ARG A 248 -11.96 -11.69 -14.71
N TRP A 249 -12.00 -12.24 -13.49
CA TRP A 249 -11.98 -13.68 -13.28
C TRP A 249 -13.10 -14.41 -14.04
N LYS A 250 -14.31 -13.84 -14.06
CA LYS A 250 -15.44 -14.37 -14.82
C LYS A 250 -15.24 -14.27 -16.33
N THR A 251 -14.67 -13.17 -16.79
CA THR A 251 -14.49 -12.88 -18.23
C THR A 251 -13.37 -13.73 -18.84
N ASP A 252 -12.30 -13.96 -18.08
CA ASP A 252 -11.14 -14.78 -18.51
C ASP A 252 -11.49 -16.29 -18.54
N GLY A 253 -12.68 -16.69 -18.07
CA GLY A 253 -13.16 -18.08 -18.13
C GLY A 253 -12.50 -19.02 -17.12
N GLU A 254 -11.81 -18.45 -16.12
CA GLU A 254 -11.05 -19.19 -15.12
C GLU A 254 -11.94 -20.03 -14.20
N GLN A 255 -11.49 -21.24 -13.88
CA GLN A 255 -12.22 -22.20 -13.05
C GLN A 255 -11.85 -22.09 -11.57
N GLY A 256 -12.79 -22.44 -10.69
CA GLY A 256 -12.58 -22.45 -9.24
C GLY A 256 -12.79 -21.10 -8.57
N HIS A 257 -12.34 -21.00 -7.31
CA HIS A 257 -12.46 -19.77 -6.55
C HIS A 257 -11.48 -18.73 -7.13
N GLY A 258 -11.98 -17.52 -7.45
CA GLY A 258 -11.15 -16.42 -7.93
C GLY A 258 -10.22 -15.86 -6.85
N PRO A 259 -9.39 -14.84 -7.12
CA PRO A 259 -8.34 -14.42 -6.19
C PRO A 259 -8.88 -13.72 -4.94
N VAL A 260 -10.13 -13.26 -4.97
CA VAL A 260 -10.78 -12.51 -3.90
C VAL A 260 -11.62 -13.43 -3.02
N TRP A 261 -11.71 -13.13 -1.72
CA TRP A 261 -12.66 -13.79 -0.83
C TRP A 261 -14.12 -13.65 -1.33
N PRO A 262 -14.94 -14.71 -1.25
CA PRO A 262 -16.32 -14.68 -1.73
C PRO A 262 -17.21 -13.64 -1.04
N THR A 263 -16.97 -13.41 0.26
CA THR A 263 -17.77 -12.52 1.09
C THR A 263 -16.95 -11.43 1.77
N LYS A 264 -17.64 -10.37 2.20
CA LYS A 264 -17.05 -9.31 3.01
C LYS A 264 -16.59 -9.85 4.37
N GLU A 265 -17.36 -10.76 4.96
CA GLU A 265 -17.06 -11.40 6.23
C GLU A 265 -15.73 -12.16 6.18
N GLU A 266 -15.47 -12.88 5.10
CA GLU A 266 -14.18 -13.56 4.88
C GLU A 266 -13.03 -12.56 4.65
N THR A 267 -13.27 -11.47 3.92
CA THR A 267 -12.29 -10.38 3.80
C THR A 267 -11.98 -9.74 5.16
N ASP A 268 -12.99 -9.55 6.01
CA ASP A 268 -12.82 -9.01 7.36
C ASP A 268 -12.07 -10.00 8.26
N ALA A 269 -12.34 -11.31 8.16
CA ALA A 269 -11.61 -12.34 8.89
C ALA A 269 -10.14 -12.39 8.48
N SER A 270 -9.86 -12.33 7.18
CA SER A 270 -8.51 -12.22 6.63
C SER A 270 -7.79 -10.95 7.11
N PHE A 271 -8.49 -9.82 7.17
CA PHE A 271 -7.93 -8.59 7.75
C PHE A 271 -7.64 -8.74 9.25
N ASN A 272 -8.56 -9.32 10.03
CA ASN A 272 -8.35 -9.53 11.46
C ASN A 272 -7.16 -10.45 11.74
N TYR A 273 -7.01 -11.54 10.96
CA TYR A 273 -5.82 -12.41 11.02
C TYR A 273 -4.53 -11.60 10.92
N GLY A 274 -4.47 -10.69 9.95
CA GLY A 274 -3.31 -9.82 9.76
C GLY A 274 -2.95 -8.98 10.97
N ILE A 275 -3.96 -8.38 11.61
CA ILE A 275 -3.77 -7.58 12.83
C ILE A 275 -3.27 -8.47 13.97
N GLU A 276 -3.95 -9.59 14.22
CA GLU A 276 -3.60 -10.53 15.30
C GLU A 276 -2.17 -11.07 15.13
N LYS A 277 -1.82 -11.52 13.92
CA LYS A 277 -0.49 -12.03 13.58
C LYS A 277 0.60 -10.98 13.80
N THR A 278 0.35 -9.74 13.37
CA THR A 278 1.32 -8.64 13.50
C THR A 278 1.58 -8.30 14.96
N VAL A 279 0.51 -8.17 15.76
CA VAL A 279 0.63 -7.88 17.19
C VAL A 279 1.36 -9.02 17.92
N ALA A 280 1.02 -10.28 17.61
CA ALA A 280 1.68 -11.45 18.20
C ALA A 280 3.18 -11.49 17.86
N THR A 281 3.55 -11.18 16.62
CA THR A 281 4.95 -11.14 16.16
C THR A 281 5.75 -10.06 16.88
N ILE A 282 5.16 -8.89 17.14
CA ILE A 282 5.81 -7.80 17.89
C ILE A 282 5.92 -8.11 19.40
N ALA A 283 4.96 -8.84 19.97
CA ALA A 283 4.94 -9.17 21.39
C ALA A 283 5.92 -10.31 21.79
N GLN A 284 6.29 -11.18 20.84
CA GLN A 284 7.17 -12.32 21.10
C GLN A 284 8.60 -11.93 21.58
N PRO A 285 9.33 -11.00 20.92
CA PRO A 285 10.68 -10.63 21.33
C PRO A 285 10.74 -9.82 22.65
N THR A 286 9.64 -9.17 23.04
CA THR A 286 9.60 -8.26 24.20
C THR A 286 9.27 -8.98 25.52
N GLY A 287 9.10 -10.30 25.51
CA GLY A 287 8.71 -11.07 26.71
C GLY A 287 7.33 -10.71 27.24
N MET A 288 6.49 -10.07 26.43
CA MET A 288 5.20 -9.54 26.82
C MET A 288 4.16 -10.66 26.83
N LYS A 289 3.85 -11.14 28.04
CA LYS A 289 2.73 -12.05 28.32
C LYS A 289 1.42 -11.50 27.74
N ASP A 290 0.56 -12.43 27.31
CA ASP A 290 -0.72 -12.29 26.59
C ASP A 290 -1.67 -11.15 27.06
N ASP A 291 -1.56 -10.70 28.31
CA ASP A 291 -2.38 -9.62 28.88
C ASP A 291 -2.09 -8.22 28.27
N LEU A 292 -0.87 -7.95 27.77
CA LEU A 292 -0.57 -6.66 27.13
C LEU A 292 -0.98 -6.65 25.65
N THR A 293 -0.88 -7.79 24.95
CA THR A 293 -1.38 -7.98 23.56
C THR A 293 -2.85 -7.56 23.46
N ASN A 294 -3.66 -7.97 24.44
CA ASN A 294 -5.08 -7.61 24.55
C ASN A 294 -5.33 -6.12 24.93
N LYS A 295 -4.39 -5.47 25.63
CA LYS A 295 -4.46 -4.04 25.98
C LYS A 295 -4.00 -3.11 24.86
N ILE A 296 -3.00 -3.51 24.05
CA ILE A 296 -2.48 -2.73 22.91
C ILE A 296 -3.55 -2.58 21.83
N THR A 297 -4.40 -3.58 21.62
CA THR A 297 -5.60 -3.46 20.76
C THR A 297 -6.58 -2.38 21.23
N GLY A 298 -6.49 -1.90 22.48
CA GLY A 298 -7.36 -0.90 23.07
C GLY A 298 -6.78 0.52 23.15
N SER A 299 -5.47 0.68 23.25
CA SER A 299 -4.83 1.96 23.54
C SER A 299 -3.41 2.02 22.97
N ILE A 300 -3.29 2.60 21.78
CA ILE A 300 -1.99 2.93 21.18
C ILE A 300 -1.81 4.44 21.38
N GLU A 301 -1.15 4.86 22.44
CA GLU A 301 -0.52 6.18 22.44
C GLU A 301 0.85 6.00 21.79
N ALA A 302 1.19 6.85 20.82
CA ALA A 302 2.53 6.85 20.29
C ALA A 302 3.45 7.58 21.26
N GLU A 303 4.48 6.89 21.75
CA GLU A 303 5.56 7.50 22.53
C GLU A 303 6.14 8.73 21.80
N GLY A 304 6.51 9.76 22.57
CA GLY A 304 7.14 10.98 22.03
C GLY A 304 6.22 11.96 21.29
N GLY A 305 4.90 11.78 21.35
CA GLY A 305 3.95 12.73 20.78
C GLY A 305 3.80 12.64 19.26
N LEU A 306 4.24 11.54 18.65
CA LEU A 306 4.04 11.29 17.23
C LEU A 306 2.55 11.04 16.90
N PRO A 307 2.06 11.45 15.71
CA PRO A 307 0.67 11.24 15.25
C PRO A 307 0.15 9.81 15.10
N LEU A 308 -0.64 9.21 16.01
CA LEU A 308 -1.07 7.80 15.86
C LEU A 308 -1.78 7.52 14.51
N VAL A 309 -2.47 8.54 14.01
CA VAL A 309 -3.26 8.48 12.79
C VAL A 309 -2.51 9.17 11.66
N VAL A 310 -2.36 8.48 10.52
CA VAL A 310 -1.87 9.07 9.27
C VAL A 310 -3.03 9.18 8.29
N LYS A 311 -3.29 10.39 7.79
CA LYS A 311 -4.33 10.62 6.79
C LYS A 311 -3.75 10.53 5.38
N SER A 312 -4.26 9.60 4.58
CA SER A 312 -3.98 9.59 3.14
C SER A 312 -4.69 10.74 2.45
N MET A 313 -3.95 11.48 1.63
CA MET A 313 -4.45 12.62 0.87
C MET A 313 -4.08 12.41 -0.59
N SER A 314 -5.09 12.50 -1.44
CA SER A 314 -4.90 12.44 -2.88
C SER A 314 -4.61 13.85 -3.40
N TYR A 315 -3.77 13.99 -4.41
CA TYR A 315 -3.62 15.24 -5.14
C TYR A 315 -3.28 14.97 -6.60
N GLY A 316 -3.54 15.94 -7.46
CA GLY A 316 -3.32 15.86 -8.89
C GLY A 316 -4.43 16.53 -9.69
N ASP A 317 -4.24 16.62 -11.01
CA ASP A 317 -5.24 17.18 -11.91
C ASP A 317 -6.56 16.41 -11.77
N LEU A 318 -7.68 17.13 -11.88
CA LEU A 318 -9.01 16.56 -11.71
C LEU A 318 -9.24 15.39 -12.66
N LYS A 319 -8.86 15.52 -13.94
CA LYS A 319 -9.07 14.49 -14.97
C LYS A 319 -8.28 13.23 -14.64
N GLU A 320 -7.05 13.40 -14.15
CA GLU A 320 -6.16 12.31 -13.76
C GLU A 320 -6.66 11.58 -12.51
N CYS A 321 -7.29 12.30 -11.59
CA CYS A 321 -7.87 11.74 -10.38
C CYS A 321 -9.23 11.05 -10.58
N LEU A 322 -9.87 11.16 -11.77
CA LEU A 322 -11.22 10.62 -12.00
C LEU A 322 -11.34 9.11 -11.72
N PRO A 323 -10.42 8.24 -12.17
CA PRO A 323 -10.51 6.80 -11.86
C PRO A 323 -10.51 6.54 -10.35
N PHE A 324 -9.66 7.27 -9.60
CA PHE A 324 -9.60 7.16 -8.15
C PHE A 324 -10.90 7.60 -7.48
N LEU A 325 -11.46 8.74 -7.93
CA LEU A 325 -12.70 9.28 -7.39
C LEU A 325 -13.91 8.39 -7.70
N ALA A 326 -13.95 7.79 -8.89
CA ALA A 326 -14.97 6.82 -9.28
C ALA A 326 -14.93 5.59 -8.36
N ARG A 327 -13.74 5.04 -8.09
CA ARG A 327 -13.57 3.93 -7.11
C ARG A 327 -14.03 4.33 -5.72
N ARG A 328 -13.65 5.53 -5.24
CA ARG A 328 -14.12 6.04 -3.94
C ARG A 328 -15.65 6.19 -3.89
N ALA A 329 -16.28 6.60 -4.97
CA ALA A 329 -17.74 6.68 -5.05
C ALA A 329 -18.39 5.29 -4.97
N ILE A 330 -17.84 4.29 -5.67
CA ILE A 330 -18.32 2.89 -5.61
C ILE A 330 -18.15 2.29 -4.21
N GLU A 331 -16.99 2.46 -3.59
CA GLU A 331 -16.75 1.98 -2.22
C GLU A 331 -17.71 2.63 -1.22
N ASN A 332 -17.85 3.96 -1.27
CA ASN A 332 -18.77 4.67 -0.39
C ASN A 332 -20.23 4.27 -0.65
N LYS A 333 -20.60 3.97 -1.90
CA LYS A 333 -21.92 3.44 -2.24
C LYS A 333 -22.14 2.05 -1.62
N ALA A 334 -21.17 1.14 -1.71
CA ALA A 334 -21.25 -0.18 -1.07
C ALA A 334 -21.36 -0.10 0.46
N VAL A 335 -20.67 0.85 1.10
CA VAL A 335 -20.80 1.17 2.53
C VAL A 335 -22.20 1.71 2.88
N LEU A 336 -22.86 2.40 1.96
CA LEU A 336 -24.22 2.93 2.16
C LEU A 336 -25.31 1.88 1.87
N GLU A 337 -25.07 0.90 0.99
CA GLU A 337 -26.05 -0.09 0.54
C GLU A 337 -26.00 -1.43 1.31
N GLY A 338 -24.89 -1.77 1.95
CA GLY A 338 -24.79 -3.01 2.75
C GLY A 338 -25.70 -2.99 3.99
N ARG A 339 -26.31 -4.12 4.34
CA ARG A 339 -27.16 -4.36 5.55
C ARG A 339 -26.41 -4.28 6.89
N GLY A 340 -25.48 -3.34 6.99
CA GLY A 340 -24.72 -2.98 8.17
C GLY A 340 -23.85 -1.74 7.93
N GLY A 341 -24.27 -0.82 7.03
CA GLY A 341 -23.49 0.34 6.59
C GLY A 341 -23.04 1.31 7.70
N ALA A 342 -22.83 2.58 7.37
CA ALA A 342 -22.39 3.61 8.33
C ALA A 342 -23.24 3.66 9.62
N ALA A 343 -24.50 3.22 9.58
CA ALA A 343 -25.36 3.05 10.75
C ALA A 343 -24.90 1.92 11.69
N ALA A 344 -24.53 0.72 11.20
CA ALA A 344 -24.07 -0.34 12.08
C ALA A 344 -22.63 -0.12 12.55
N GLU A 345 -21.77 0.54 11.76
CA GLU A 345 -20.48 1.04 12.24
C GLU A 345 -20.65 2.08 13.35
N ARG A 346 -21.58 3.04 13.21
CA ARG A 346 -21.91 3.98 14.29
C ARG A 346 -22.45 3.28 15.53
N VAL A 347 -23.22 2.20 15.38
CA VAL A 347 -23.71 1.40 16.52
C VAL A 347 -22.55 0.63 17.18
N ARG A 348 -21.63 0.05 16.42
CA ARG A 348 -20.43 -0.63 16.97
C ARG A 348 -19.50 0.36 17.67
N LEU A 349 -19.23 1.50 17.03
CA LEU A 349 -18.44 2.59 17.61
C LEU A 349 -19.12 3.14 18.87
N GLY A 350 -20.43 3.34 18.84
CA GLY A 350 -21.22 3.75 20.00
C GLY A 350 -21.15 2.74 21.14
N ARG A 351 -21.24 1.42 20.85
CA ARG A 351 -21.03 0.37 21.86
C ARG A 351 -19.63 0.41 22.45
N GLU A 352 -18.60 0.56 21.62
CA GLU A 352 -17.21 0.61 22.09
C GLU A 352 -16.93 1.88 22.91
N ILE A 353 -17.50 3.02 22.52
CA ILE A 353 -17.46 4.27 23.30
C ILE A 353 -18.16 4.09 24.65
N CYS A 354 -19.39 3.53 24.66
CA CYS A 354 -20.11 3.24 25.90
C CYS A 354 -19.31 2.29 26.80
N ARG A 355 -18.70 1.24 26.24
CA ARG A 355 -17.85 0.29 26.96
C ARG A 355 -16.62 0.96 27.61
N ARG A 356 -16.07 1.99 26.97
CA ARG A 356 -14.90 2.72 27.47
C ARG A 356 -15.23 3.87 28.43
N ILE A 357 -16.44 4.43 28.32
CA ILE A 357 -16.89 5.58 29.14
C ILE A 357 -17.64 5.14 30.40
N LEU A 358 -18.26 3.95 30.42
CA LEU A 358 -18.94 3.41 31.58
C LEU A 358 -18.06 2.35 32.26
N PRO A 359 -17.29 2.69 33.31
CA PRO A 359 -16.62 1.70 34.12
C PRO A 359 -17.67 1.01 34.98
N PHE A 360 -17.90 -0.28 34.71
CA PHE A 360 -18.75 -1.20 35.48
C PHE A 360 -20.25 -0.91 35.50
N THR A 361 -20.99 -1.76 34.79
CA THR A 361 -22.26 -2.33 35.29
C THR A 361 -22.14 -3.83 35.26
#